data_AF-A0A8D8XHP5-F1
#
_entry.id   AF-A0A8D8XHP5-F1
#
_cell.length_a   1.000
_cell.length_b   1.000
_cell.length_c   1.000
_cell.angle_alpha   90.00
_cell.angle_beta   90.00
_cell.angle_gamma   90.00
#
_symmetry.space_group_name_H-M   'P 1'
#
loop_
_entity.id
_entity.type
_entity.pdbx_description
1 polymer ?
#
loop_
_entity_poly.entity_id
_entity_poly.type
_entity_poly.pdbx_seq_one_letter_code
_entity_poly.pdbx_strand_id
1 'polypeptide(L)'
;MWSVGVLAYVLLSSHSPFAGDTKQETFLNISQCNLSFPEDMFGEVSSNAKDFIQSCLVIDPSLRLTVHQCLAHPWLSTAPPPSPRPSNSLRLSCFICTSSQSCCHQSPPQKQLLPDRGILC
;
A
#
# COMPACT_ATOMS: atom_id res chain seq x y z
N MET A 1 -10.75 -3.79 3.26
CA MET A 1 -11.07 -2.52 2.58
C MET A 1 -9.92 -1.52 2.67
N TRP A 2 -9.36 -1.24 3.85
CA TRP A 2 -8.19 -0.37 3.99
C TRP A 2 -7.04 -0.73 3.04
N SER A 3 -6.63 -2.00 3.00
CA SER A 3 -5.57 -2.48 2.10
C SER A 3 -5.87 -2.26 0.61
N VAL A 4 -7.15 -2.26 0.23
CA VAL A 4 -7.59 -2.01 -1.16
C VAL A 4 -7.41 -0.53 -1.50
N GLY A 5 -7.74 0.37 -0.58
CA GLY A 5 -7.50 1.82 -0.74
C GLY A 5 -6.00 2.13 -0.87
N VAL A 6 -5.16 1.54 -0.01
CA VAL A 6 -3.70 1.68 -0.10
C VAL A 6 -3.18 1.15 -1.43
N LEU A 7 -3.62 -0.04 -1.85
CA LEU A 7 -3.19 -0.62 -3.13
C LEU A 7 -3.63 0.24 -4.33
N ALA A 8 -4.86 0.73 -4.35
CA ALA A 8 -5.35 1.61 -5.41
C ALA A 8 -4.53 2.90 -5.51
N TYR A 9 -4.18 3.51 -4.36
CA TYR A 9 -3.31 4.68 -4.33
C TYR A 9 -1.93 4.38 -4.93
N VAL A 10 -1.31 3.27 -4.53
CA VAL A 10 0.01 2.85 -5.05
C VAL A 10 -0.06 2.56 -6.54
N LEU A 11 -1.14 1.93 -7.04
CA LEU A 11 -1.28 1.63 -8.46
C LEU A 11 -1.44 2.87 -9.33
N LEU A 12 -2.10 3.92 -8.82
CA LEU A 12 -2.34 5.15 -9.56
C LEU A 12 -1.18 6.14 -9.48
N SER A 13 -0.49 6.21 -8.34
CA SER A 13 0.56 7.20 -8.08
C SER A 13 1.98 6.63 -8.10
N SER A 14 2.15 5.31 -7.98
CA SER A 14 3.41 4.61 -7.67
C SER A 14 4.05 4.97 -6.32
N HIS A 15 3.36 5.74 -5.47
CA HIS A 15 3.83 6.19 -4.17
C HIS A 15 3.00 5.61 -3.02
N SER A 16 3.55 5.61 -1.81
CA SER A 16 2.82 5.20 -0.61
C SER A 16 2.02 6.37 -0.03
N PRO A 17 0.73 6.19 0.33
CA PRO A 17 -0.14 7.28 0.78
C PRO A 17 0.22 7.88 2.15
N PHE A 18 0.95 7.13 2.99
CA PHE A 18 1.25 7.54 4.37
C PHE A 18 2.75 7.52 4.69
N ALA A 19 3.62 7.39 3.68
CA ALA A 19 5.06 7.41 3.91
C ALA A 19 5.49 8.77 4.47
N GLY A 20 6.18 8.75 5.60
CA GLY A 20 6.91 9.89 6.14
C GLY A 20 8.40 9.56 6.28
N ASP A 21 9.22 10.57 6.54
CA ASP A 21 10.68 10.43 6.66
C ASP A 21 11.08 9.59 7.88
N THR A 22 10.22 9.56 8.89
CA THR A 22 10.39 8.74 10.09
C THR A 22 9.25 7.75 10.29
N LYS A 23 9.52 6.68 11.03
CA LYS A 23 8.49 5.72 11.45
C LYS A 23 7.36 6.38 12.24
N GLN A 24 7.71 7.38 13.05
CA GLN A 24 6.76 8.11 13.88
C GLN A 24 5.84 8.98 13.04
N GLU A 25 6.40 9.69 12.06
CA GLU A 25 5.60 10.45 11.09
C GLU A 25 4.69 9.54 10.26
N THR A 26 5.20 8.41 9.77
CA THR A 26 4.39 7.41 9.06
C THR A 26 3.22 6.93 9.92
N PHE A 27 3.47 6.63 11.20
CA PHE A 27 2.42 6.20 12.13
C PHE A 27 1.38 7.31 12.38
N LEU A 28 1.81 8.56 12.50
CA LEU A 28 0.92 9.71 12.66
C LEU A 28 0.06 9.90 11.41
N ASN A 29 0.64 9.83 10.20
CA ASN A 29 -0.08 9.93 8.94
C ASN A 29 -1.16 8.85 8.79
N ILE A 30 -0.87 7.61 9.20
CA ILE A 30 -1.86 6.52 9.24
C ILE A 30 -2.94 6.81 10.27
N SER A 31 -2.55 7.21 11.49
CA SER A 31 -3.48 7.41 12.61
C SER A 31 -4.44 8.58 12.39
N GLN A 32 -3.98 9.62 11.71
CA GLN A 32 -4.76 10.81 11.36
C GLN A 32 -5.42 10.68 9.98
N CYS A 33 -5.13 9.60 9.24
CA CYS A 33 -5.54 9.43 7.86
C CYS A 33 -5.24 10.66 7.00
N ASN A 34 -4.03 11.19 7.14
CA ASN A 34 -3.56 12.37 6.43
C ASN A 34 -3.27 12.03 4.96
N LEU A 35 -4.33 11.92 4.17
CA LEU A 35 -4.30 11.54 2.76
C LEU A 35 -4.27 12.80 1.88
N SER A 36 -3.31 12.89 0.95
CA SER A 36 -3.22 13.97 -0.01
C SER A 36 -3.21 13.45 -1.46
N PHE A 37 -3.66 14.28 -2.39
CA PHE A 37 -3.68 13.98 -3.82
C PHE A 37 -2.95 15.10 -4.58
N PRO A 38 -1.61 15.12 -4.58
CA PRO A 38 -0.84 16.15 -5.27
C PRO A 38 -1.14 16.15 -6.77
N GLU A 39 -1.23 17.35 -7.36
CA GLU A 39 -1.59 17.53 -8.77
C GLU A 39 -0.57 16.87 -9.72
N ASP A 40 0.71 16.86 -9.35
CA ASP A 40 1.77 16.21 -10.12
C ASP A 40 1.57 14.68 -10.29
N MET A 41 0.88 14.03 -9.36
CA MET A 41 0.59 12.59 -9.44
C MET A 41 -0.84 12.29 -9.87
N PHE A 42 -1.78 13.17 -9.50
CA PHE A 42 -3.21 12.93 -9.65
C PHE A 42 -3.90 13.89 -10.61
N GLY A 43 -3.17 14.71 -11.36
CA GLY A 43 -3.72 15.67 -12.32
C GLY A 43 -4.54 15.02 -13.43
N GLU A 44 -4.05 13.90 -13.98
CA GLU A 44 -4.73 13.14 -15.04
C GLU A 44 -5.70 12.07 -14.50
N VAL A 45 -5.69 11.85 -13.18
CA VAL A 45 -6.51 10.82 -12.53
C VAL A 45 -7.93 11.35 -12.32
N SER A 46 -8.93 10.56 -12.74
CA SER A 46 -10.34 10.91 -12.57
C SER A 46 -10.71 11.21 -11.12
N SER A 47 -11.61 12.17 -10.91
CA SER A 47 -12.16 12.50 -9.58
C SER A 47 -12.78 11.29 -8.89
N ASN A 48 -13.49 10.44 -9.65
CA ASN A 48 -14.09 9.21 -9.15
C ASN A 48 -13.06 8.24 -8.55
N ALA A 49 -11.84 8.21 -9.06
CA ALA A 49 -10.78 7.37 -8.50
C ALA A 49 -10.29 7.89 -7.14
N LYS A 50 -10.15 9.21 -7.01
CA LYS A 50 -9.76 9.87 -5.75
C LYS A 50 -10.82 9.65 -4.68
N ASP A 51 -12.09 9.82 -5.05
CA ASP A 51 -13.25 9.58 -4.18
C ASP A 51 -13.34 8.13 -3.70
N PHE A 52 -13.06 7.16 -4.59
CA PHE A 52 -12.98 5.75 -4.22
C PHE A 52 -11.90 5.49 -3.15
N ILE A 53 -10.70 6.07 -3.32
CA ILE A 53 -9.60 5.92 -2.36
C ILE A 53 -9.98 6.54 -1.01
N GLN A 54 -10.54 7.75 -1.00
CA GLN A 54 -11.01 8.43 0.21
C GLN A 54 -12.06 7.59 0.95
N SER A 55 -13.01 7.02 0.22
CA SER A 55 -14.07 6.19 0.80
C SER A 55 -13.58 4.83 1.33
N CYS A 56 -12.43 4.35 0.85
CA CYS A 56 -11.76 3.16 1.36
C CYS A 56 -10.87 3.43 2.58
N LEU A 57 -10.24 4.61 2.62
CA LEU A 57 -9.31 5.05 3.66
C LEU A 57 -10.02 6.00 4.63
N VAL A 58 -10.99 5.44 5.36
CA VAL A 58 -11.71 6.14 6.45
C VAL A 58 -11.27 5.54 7.79
N ILE A 59 -10.96 6.42 8.76
CA ILE A 59 -10.56 6.03 10.12
C ILE A 59 -11.64 5.17 10.77
N ASP A 60 -12.89 5.66 10.76
CA ASP A 60 -14.03 4.92 11.28
C ASP A 60 -14.37 3.75 10.34
N PRO A 61 -14.22 2.49 10.79
CA PRO A 61 -14.52 1.33 9.96
C PRO A 61 -16.01 1.19 9.63
N SER A 62 -16.92 1.79 10.41
CA SER A 62 -18.37 1.73 10.18
C SER A 62 -18.81 2.60 8.99
N LEU A 63 -18.09 3.69 8.73
CA LEU A 63 -18.29 4.58 7.59
C LEU A 63 -17.57 4.10 6.33
N ARG A 64 -16.71 3.08 6.45
CA ARG A 64 -15.90 2.56 5.34
C ARG A 64 -16.78 1.77 4.37
N LEU A 65 -16.57 1.98 3.08
CA LEU A 65 -17.29 1.22 2.04
C LEU A 65 -17.11 -0.30 2.22
N THR A 66 -18.22 -1.01 2.08
CA THR A 66 -18.21 -2.47 1.97
C THR A 66 -17.72 -2.91 0.58
N VAL A 67 -17.32 -4.19 0.45
CA VAL A 67 -16.87 -4.76 -0.83
C VAL A 67 -17.90 -4.55 -1.94
N HIS A 68 -19.18 -4.79 -1.65
CA HIS A 68 -20.25 -4.63 -2.63
C HIS A 68 -20.41 -3.18 -3.09
N GLN A 69 -20.34 -2.23 -2.16
CA GLN A 69 -20.42 -0.80 -2.50
C GLN A 69 -19.19 -0.35 -3.29
N CYS A 70 -18.00 -0.88 -2.99
CA CYS A 70 -16.80 -0.62 -3.77
C CYS A 70 -16.95 -1.10 -5.21
N LEU A 71 -17.49 -2.30 -5.44
CA LEU A 71 -17.71 -2.84 -6.79
C LEU A 71 -18.77 -2.04 -7.57
N ALA A 72 -19.78 -1.52 -6.87
CA ALA A 72 -20.80 -0.65 -7.45
C ALA A 72 -20.32 0.81 -7.64
N HIS A 73 -19.14 1.17 -7.13
CA HIS A 73 -18.64 2.53 -7.21
C HIS A 73 -18.44 2.93 -8.68
N PRO A 74 -18.80 4.17 -9.08
CA PRO A 74 -18.69 4.63 -10.48
C PRO A 74 -17.31 4.36 -11.07
N TRP A 75 -16.24 4.53 -10.28
CA TRP A 75 -14.87 4.24 -10.74
C TRP A 75 -14.67 2.82 -11.28
N LEU A 76 -15.30 1.80 -10.68
CA LEU A 76 -15.18 0.40 -11.11
C LEU A 76 -16.37 -0.05 -11.98
N SER A 77 -17.55 0.53 -11.78
CA SER A 77 -18.77 0.15 -12.49
C SER A 77 -18.80 0.60 -13.96
N THR A 78 -17.95 1.54 -14.38
CA THR A 78 -17.88 1.99 -15.79
C THR A 78 -17.01 1.12 -16.70
N ALA A 79 -16.50 -0.03 -16.23
CA ALA A 79 -15.71 -0.91 -17.10
C ALA A 79 -16.59 -1.47 -18.23
N PRO A 80 -16.29 -1.18 -19.52
CA PRO A 80 -16.94 -1.88 -20.62
C PRO A 80 -16.72 -3.39 -20.48
N PRO A 81 -17.65 -4.24 -20.96
CA PRO A 81 -17.55 -5.69 -20.81
C PRO A 81 -16.17 -6.16 -21.27
N PRO A 82 -15.52 -7.07 -20.51
CA PRO A 82 -14.15 -7.45 -20.78
C PRO A 82 -14.06 -8.03 -22.19
N SER A 83 -13.41 -7.31 -23.10
CA SER A 83 -12.92 -7.90 -24.34
C SER A 83 -11.94 -9.03 -23.97
N PRO A 84 -11.92 -10.15 -24.70
CA PRO A 84 -11.01 -11.25 -24.43
C PRO A 84 -9.58 -10.75 -24.62
N ARG A 85 -8.92 -10.43 -23.50
CA ARG A 85 -7.52 -10.02 -23.48
C ARG A 85 -6.66 -11.28 -23.39
N PRO A 86 -5.67 -11.47 -24.29
CA PRO A 86 -4.71 -12.55 -24.14
C PRO A 86 -3.97 -12.37 -22.80
N SER A 87 -3.80 -13.49 -22.10
CA SER A 87 -3.18 -13.61 -20.78
C SER A 87 -1.70 -13.25 -20.84
N ASN A 88 -1.40 -11.95 -20.90
CA ASN A 88 -0.05 -11.45 -20.81
C ASN A 88 0.26 -11.25 -19.31
N SER A 89 1.00 -12.22 -18.76
CA SER A 89 1.54 -12.19 -17.41
C SER A 89 2.30 -10.87 -17.20
N LEU A 90 1.72 -9.99 -16.38
CA LEU A 90 2.41 -8.78 -15.94
C LEU A 90 3.59 -9.24 -15.08
N ARG A 91 4.79 -9.32 -15.66
CA ARG A 91 6.02 -9.28 -14.87
C ARG A 91 6.07 -7.89 -14.25
N LEU A 92 5.65 -7.78 -12.99
CA LEU A 92 6.01 -6.64 -12.16
C LEU A 92 7.54 -6.66 -12.02
N SER A 93 8.23 -5.94 -12.90
CA SER A 93 9.58 -5.49 -12.59
C SER A 93 9.46 -4.49 -11.45
N CYS A 94 10.05 -4.85 -10.30
CA CYS A 94 10.20 -3.95 -9.18
C CYS A 94 11.07 -2.76 -9.64
N PHE A 95 10.45 -1.66 -10.07
CA PHE A 95 11.14 -0.41 -10.39
C PHE A 95 11.48 0.42 -9.14
N ILE A 96 10.95 0.04 -7.96
CA ILE A 96 11.34 0.63 -6.67
C ILE A 96 12.58 -0.08 -6.11
N CYS A 97 13.64 -0.16 -6.91
CA CYS A 97 14.97 -0.50 -6.40
C CYS A 97 16.12 0.08 -7.21
N THR A 98 15.93 1.22 -7.90
CA THR A 98 17.03 1.98 -8.52
C THR A 98 17.35 3.22 -7.71
N SER A 99 17.75 3.02 -6.45
CA SER A 99 18.86 3.72 -5.76
C SER A 99 18.75 3.52 -4.26
N SER A 100 19.18 2.35 -3.78
CA SER A 100 20.19 2.29 -2.71
C SER A 100 20.58 0.83 -2.52
N GLN A 101 21.84 0.50 -2.75
CA GLN A 101 22.41 -0.72 -2.21
C GLN A 101 22.36 -0.60 -0.68
N SER A 102 21.30 -1.10 -0.04
CA SER A 102 21.26 -1.54 1.36
C SER A 102 19.80 -1.73 1.78
N CYS A 103 19.35 -2.97 1.91
CA CYS A 103 18.42 -3.45 2.96
C CYS A 103 17.87 -4.84 2.58
N CYS A 104 18.77 -5.78 2.27
CA CYS A 104 18.50 -7.21 2.41
C CYS A 104 19.45 -7.75 3.49
N HIS A 105 18.92 -8.56 4.41
CA HIS A 105 19.48 -9.04 5.68
C HIS A 105 19.22 -8.11 6.88
N GLN A 106 18.58 -8.51 7.97
CA GLN A 106 18.43 -9.85 8.55
C GLN A 106 17.22 -9.91 9.51
N SER A 107 16.49 -11.02 9.47
CA SER A 107 15.58 -11.47 10.54
C SER A 107 16.36 -11.70 11.85
N PRO A 108 15.74 -11.56 13.04
CA PRO A 108 16.43 -11.76 14.31
C PRO A 108 16.72 -13.25 14.56
N PRO A 109 17.90 -13.65 15.06
CA PRO A 109 18.15 -15.04 15.40
C PRO A 109 17.45 -15.42 16.71
N GLN A 110 16.83 -16.59 16.72
CA GLN A 110 16.19 -17.21 17.87
C GLN A 110 17.19 -17.55 18.98
N LYS A 111 16.74 -17.39 20.23
CA LYS A 111 17.36 -17.97 21.44
C LYS A 111 17.55 -19.47 21.26
N GLN A 112 18.80 -19.93 21.36
CA GLN A 112 19.11 -21.31 21.71
C GLN A 112 19.87 -21.28 23.05
N LEU A 113 19.17 -21.69 24.10
CA LEU A 113 19.71 -21.97 25.44
C LEU A 113 20.47 -23.31 25.40
N LEU A 114 21.49 -23.44 26.28
CA LEU A 114 22.18 -24.65 26.82
C LEU A 114 23.69 -24.73 26.47
N PRO A 115 24.51 -25.46 27.25
CA PRO A 115 24.75 -25.36 28.70
C PRO A 115 26.27 -25.29 29.06
N ASP A 116 26.53 -25.02 30.34
CA ASP A 116 27.73 -25.21 31.18
C ASP A 116 29.08 -25.77 30.65
N ARG A 117 30.15 -25.28 31.32
CA ARG A 117 31.60 -25.65 31.32
C ARG A 117 32.46 -24.94 30.25
N GLY A 118 33.43 -24.07 30.55
CA GLY A 118 34.28 -23.90 31.73
C GLY A 118 35.66 -24.54 31.48
N ILE A 119 36.65 -23.77 31.02
CA ILE A 119 38.09 -24.04 31.19
C ILE A 119 38.82 -22.69 31.34
N LEU A 120 39.16 -22.40 32.59
CA LEU A 120 40.39 -21.72 32.97
C LEU A 120 41.35 -22.86 33.41
N CYS A 121 42.60 -22.78 32.94
CA CYS A 121 43.71 -23.75 33.03
C CYS A 121 43.69 -24.89 31.99
#